data_AF-A0A8D2J4H6-F1
#
_entry.id   AF-A0A8D2J4H6-F1
#
_cell.length_a   1.000
_cell.length_b   1.000
_cell.length_c   1.000
_cell.angle_alpha   90.00
_cell.angle_beta   90.00
_cell.angle_gamma   90.00
#
_symmetry.space_group_name_H-M   'P 1'
#
loop_
_entity.id
_entity.type
_entity.pdbx_description
1 polymer ?
#
loop_
_entity_poly.entity_id
_entity_poly.type
_entity_poly.pdbx_seq_one_letter_code
_entity_poly.pdbx_strand_id
1 'polypeptide(L)'
;MEMKAAWTTRDVALSVHRGFRTIGLFTHGFLAGYAVWNIVVIYVLAGNQLSTVSNLLQQYKTLAYPAQCLLYLLLAISTVSAFDRIDLAKASVAVRGFLTLDPAAIASFMYFAALVLSLSQQMTSDRINLYTPPSENSSLWTSGAEEQILQPWIVVNLVIALLVGISWLFLSYQPQLDHSEELMFNAEVEEFPPPDKEAKVSS
;
A
#
# COMPACT_ATOMS: atom_id res chain seq x y z
N MET A 1 13.46 -38.40 -26.19
CA MET A 1 12.27 -37.97 -25.44
C MET A 1 12.77 -37.03 -24.36
N GLU A 2 12.66 -35.72 -24.56
CA GLU A 2 13.09 -34.74 -23.56
C GLU A 2 12.14 -34.84 -22.36
N MET A 3 12.69 -35.27 -21.23
CA MET A 3 11.98 -35.31 -19.96
C MET A 3 11.82 -33.83 -19.53
N LYS A 4 10.64 -33.24 -19.71
CA LYS A 4 10.33 -31.92 -19.16
C LYS A 4 10.68 -31.95 -17.68
N ALA A 5 11.66 -31.14 -17.27
CA ALA A 5 12.04 -31.03 -15.88
C ALA A 5 10.79 -30.75 -15.03
N ALA A 6 10.50 -31.64 -14.08
CA ALA A 6 9.37 -31.48 -13.19
C ALA A 6 9.64 -30.25 -12.31
N TRP A 7 8.69 -29.31 -12.28
CA TRP A 7 8.81 -28.11 -11.47
C TRP A 7 8.91 -28.49 -10.00
N THR A 8 9.92 -27.96 -9.31
CA THR A 8 10.05 -28.13 -7.87
C THR A 8 9.13 -27.12 -7.15
N THR A 9 8.78 -27.39 -5.89
CA THR A 9 8.03 -26.43 -5.05
C THR A 9 8.75 -25.08 -4.95
N ARG A 10 10.09 -25.09 -5.01
CA ARG A 10 10.94 -23.89 -5.04
C ARG A 10 10.70 -23.08 -6.32
N ASP A 11 10.67 -23.73 -7.48
CA ASP A 11 10.45 -23.04 -8.77
C ASP A 11 9.07 -22.38 -8.82
N VAL A 12 8.05 -23.03 -8.24
CA VAL A 12 6.72 -22.44 -8.08
C VAL A 12 6.77 -21.22 -7.16
N ALA A 13 7.43 -21.31 -6.00
CA ALA A 13 7.54 -20.21 -5.05
C ALA A 13 8.25 -18.99 -5.65
N LEU A 14 9.37 -19.20 -6.36
CA LEU A 14 10.12 -18.13 -7.04
C LEU A 14 9.29 -17.49 -8.17
N SER A 15 8.55 -18.30 -8.94
CA SER A 15 7.66 -17.80 -9.98
C SER A 15 6.53 -16.94 -9.41
N VAL A 16 5.89 -17.39 -8.33
CA VAL A 16 4.83 -16.64 -7.63
C VAL A 16 5.36 -15.34 -7.03
N HIS A 17 6.53 -15.37 -6.38
CA HIS A 17 7.15 -14.18 -5.81
C HIS A 17 7.48 -13.14 -6.90
N ARG A 18 8.07 -13.56 -8.04
CA ARG A 18 8.30 -12.67 -9.19
C ARG A 18 7.01 -12.11 -9.78
N GLY A 19 5.97 -12.93 -9.87
CA GLY A 19 4.63 -12.51 -10.29
C GLY A 19 4.04 -11.45 -9.35
N PHE A 20 4.09 -11.71 -8.04
CA PHE A 20 3.63 -10.78 -7.01
C PHE A 20 4.42 -9.47 -7.04
N ARG A 21 5.73 -9.50 -7.27
CA ARG A 21 6.57 -8.30 -7.44
C ARG A 21 6.09 -7.41 -8.58
N THR A 22 5.73 -8.02 -9.71
CA THR A 22 5.24 -7.30 -10.90
C THR A 22 3.89 -6.65 -10.62
N ILE A 23 2.98 -7.40 -10.00
CA ILE A 23 1.66 -6.91 -9.58
C ILE A 23 1.81 -5.78 -8.55
N GLY A 24 2.71 -5.94 -7.59
CA GLY A 24 3.01 -4.97 -6.55
C GLY A 24 3.50 -3.64 -7.13
N LEU A 25 4.49 -3.67 -8.04
CA LEU A 25 4.99 -2.47 -8.71
C LEU A 25 3.89 -1.71 -9.46
N PHE A 26 3.06 -2.43 -10.22
CA PHE A 26 1.91 -1.83 -10.90
C PHE A 26 0.92 -1.23 -9.89
N THR A 27 0.63 -1.97 -8.81
CA THR A 27 -0.31 -1.55 -7.77
C THR A 27 0.16 -0.29 -7.05
N HIS A 28 1.46 -0.15 -6.75
CA HIS A 28 2.03 1.06 -6.15
C HIS A 28 1.77 2.31 -7.00
N GLY A 29 2.02 2.22 -8.31
CA GLY A 29 1.78 3.34 -9.23
C GLY A 29 0.30 3.63 -9.42
N PHE A 30 -0.53 2.59 -9.57
CA PHE A 30 -1.98 2.75 -9.71
C PHE A 30 -2.60 3.36 -8.45
N LEU A 31 -2.17 2.92 -7.26
CA LEU A 31 -2.58 3.47 -5.98
C LEU A 31 -2.23 4.96 -5.85
N ALA A 32 -1.02 5.36 -6.25
CA ALA A 32 -0.60 6.77 -6.20
C ALA A 32 -1.47 7.66 -7.12
N GLY A 33 -1.70 7.22 -8.36
CA GLY A 33 -2.58 7.93 -9.29
C GLY A 33 -4.02 8.00 -8.78
N TYR A 34 -4.53 6.88 -8.25
CA TYR A 34 -5.87 6.80 -7.68
C TYR A 34 -6.04 7.72 -6.46
N ALA A 35 -5.07 7.76 -5.54
CA ALA A 35 -5.13 8.60 -4.36
C ALA A 35 -5.15 10.10 -4.71
N VAL A 36 -4.36 10.52 -5.71
CA VAL A 36 -4.40 11.89 -6.24
C VAL A 36 -5.74 12.20 -6.89
N TRP A 37 -6.26 11.30 -7.72
CA TRP A 37 -7.57 11.48 -8.33
C TRP A 37 -8.68 11.60 -7.27
N ASN A 38 -8.66 10.72 -6.25
CA ASN A 38 -9.66 10.69 -5.19
C ASN A 38 -9.68 12.01 -4.40
N ILE A 39 -8.51 12.51 -4.00
CA ILE A 39 -8.44 13.78 -3.25
C ILE A 39 -8.85 14.98 -4.12
N VAL A 40 -8.52 14.98 -5.42
CA VAL A 40 -8.95 16.03 -6.35
C VAL A 40 -10.47 16.06 -6.48
N VAL A 41 -11.12 14.92 -6.66
CA VAL A 41 -12.59 14.84 -6.73
C VAL A 41 -13.21 15.39 -5.44
N ILE A 42 -12.70 14.98 -4.28
CA ILE A 42 -13.19 15.45 -2.97
C ILE A 42 -13.06 16.98 -2.86
N TYR A 43 -11.91 17.57 -3.19
CA TYR A 43 -11.69 19.01 -3.09
C TYR A 43 -12.53 19.82 -4.08
N VAL A 44 -12.64 19.35 -5.33
CA VAL A 44 -13.47 20.01 -6.35
C VAL A 44 -14.93 20.06 -5.91
N LEU A 45 -15.44 18.97 -5.33
CA LEU A 45 -16.81 18.89 -4.85
C LEU A 45 -17.05 19.68 -3.54
N ALA A 46 -16.05 19.73 -2.66
CA ALA A 46 -16.11 20.50 -1.41
C ALA A 46 -16.08 22.03 -1.64
N GLY A 47 -15.64 22.47 -2.81
CA GLY A 47 -15.62 23.88 -3.21
C GLY A 47 -14.53 24.69 -2.53
N ASN A 48 -14.45 25.98 -2.86
CA ASN A 48 -13.42 26.85 -2.31
C ASN A 48 -13.61 27.00 -0.78
N GLN A 49 -12.53 26.87 -0.01
CA GLN A 49 -12.56 26.91 1.46
C GLN A 49 -13.59 25.98 2.12
N LEU A 50 -13.95 24.84 1.50
CA LEU A 50 -14.97 23.91 2.02
C LEU A 50 -16.37 24.55 2.18
N SER A 51 -16.70 25.55 1.35
CA SER A 51 -17.99 26.24 1.41
C SER A 51 -19.17 25.43 0.84
N THR A 52 -18.92 24.34 0.10
CA THR A 52 -19.96 23.52 -0.54
C THR A 52 -19.95 22.07 -0.07
N VAL A 53 -19.80 21.84 1.23
CA VAL A 53 -19.73 20.49 1.83
C VAL A 53 -20.99 19.66 1.58
N SER A 54 -22.18 20.26 1.58
CA SER A 54 -23.42 19.52 1.26
C SER A 54 -23.47 19.06 -0.20
N ASN A 55 -22.81 19.77 -1.12
CA ASN A 55 -22.67 19.36 -2.52
C ASN A 55 -21.75 18.14 -2.66
N LEU A 56 -20.65 18.11 -1.89
CA LEU A 56 -19.79 16.93 -1.77
C LEU A 56 -20.60 15.72 -1.31
N LEU A 57 -21.37 15.84 -0.23
CA LEU A 57 -22.17 14.73 0.30
C LEU A 57 -23.21 14.21 -0.72
N GLN A 58 -23.92 15.11 -1.41
CA GLN A 58 -24.94 14.73 -2.37
C GLN A 58 -24.36 14.00 -3.59
N GLN A 59 -23.23 14.48 -4.13
CA GLN A 59 -22.64 13.93 -5.34
C GLN A 59 -21.72 12.73 -5.09
N TYR A 60 -20.98 12.74 -3.97
CA TYR A 60 -19.97 11.72 -3.68
C TYR A 60 -20.53 10.47 -3.01
N LYS A 61 -21.72 10.50 -2.40
CA LYS A 61 -22.26 9.37 -1.60
C LYS A 61 -22.21 8.01 -2.30
N THR A 62 -22.62 7.94 -3.57
CA THR A 62 -22.66 6.68 -4.34
C THR A 62 -21.25 6.19 -4.70
N LEU A 63 -20.29 7.10 -4.80
CA LEU A 63 -18.90 6.79 -5.12
C LEU A 63 -18.09 6.45 -3.85
N ALA A 64 -18.50 6.95 -2.68
CA ALA A 64 -17.77 6.83 -1.43
C ALA A 64 -17.38 5.38 -1.09
N TYR A 65 -18.34 4.45 -1.16
CA TYR A 65 -18.10 3.06 -0.80
C TYR A 65 -17.23 2.30 -1.82
N PRO A 66 -17.52 2.33 -3.14
CA PRO A 66 -16.61 1.76 -4.15
C PRO A 66 -15.20 2.35 -4.09
N ALA A 67 -15.08 3.67 -3.88
CA ALA A 67 -13.80 4.35 -3.78
C ALA A 67 -12.99 3.84 -2.58
N GLN A 68 -13.62 3.73 -1.40
CA GLN A 68 -12.97 3.22 -0.22
C GLN A 68 -12.54 1.75 -0.36
N CYS A 69 -13.38 0.90 -0.93
CA CYS A 69 -13.02 -0.50 -1.16
C CYS A 69 -11.81 -0.63 -2.08
N LEU A 70 -11.77 0.17 -3.16
CA LEU A 70 -10.63 0.19 -4.08
C LEU A 70 -9.37 0.71 -3.38
N LEU A 71 -9.46 1.82 -2.65
CA LEU A 71 -8.35 2.38 -1.88
C LEU A 71 -7.78 1.35 -0.91
N TYR A 72 -8.65 0.67 -0.15
CA TYR A 72 -8.26 -0.35 0.81
C TYR A 72 -7.59 -1.55 0.16
N LEU A 73 -8.16 -2.07 -0.94
CA LEU A 73 -7.57 -3.18 -1.70
C LEU A 73 -6.16 -2.83 -2.17
N LEU A 74 -6.01 -1.67 -2.78
CA LEU A 74 -4.73 -1.21 -3.32
C LEU A 74 -3.72 -0.95 -2.19
N LEU A 75 -4.13 -0.29 -1.11
CA LEU A 75 -3.28 -0.09 0.07
C LEU A 75 -2.83 -1.41 0.69
N ALA A 76 -3.73 -2.40 0.80
CA ALA A 76 -3.39 -3.70 1.36
C ALA A 76 -2.34 -4.42 0.50
N ILE A 77 -2.55 -4.50 -0.82
CA ILE A 77 -1.61 -5.13 -1.74
C ILE A 77 -0.26 -4.39 -1.72
N SER A 78 -0.27 -3.06 -1.79
CA SER A 78 0.94 -2.24 -1.73
C SER A 78 1.67 -2.39 -0.40
N THR A 79 0.96 -2.45 0.72
CA THR A 79 1.58 -2.63 2.05
C THR A 79 2.29 -3.98 2.13
N VAL A 80 1.63 -5.07 1.72
CA VAL A 80 2.26 -6.40 1.69
C VAL A 80 3.45 -6.42 0.72
N SER A 81 3.29 -5.85 -0.47
CA SER A 81 4.38 -5.77 -1.47
C SER A 81 5.58 -4.94 -0.99
N ALA A 82 5.35 -3.89 -0.19
CA ALA A 82 6.44 -3.08 0.37
C ALA A 82 7.17 -3.86 1.47
N PHE A 83 6.43 -4.52 2.37
CA PHE A 83 7.02 -5.36 3.42
C PHE A 83 7.79 -6.56 2.88
N ASP A 84 7.39 -7.14 1.75
CA ASP A 84 8.09 -8.25 1.09
C ASP A 84 9.53 -7.87 0.66
N ARG A 85 9.82 -6.57 0.53
CA ARG A 85 11.18 -6.07 0.24
C ARG A 85 12.07 -5.95 1.48
N ILE A 86 11.50 -6.07 2.68
CA ILE A 86 12.22 -5.95 3.96
C ILE A 86 12.44 -7.34 4.55
N ASP A 87 13.66 -7.63 5.02
CA ASP A 87 13.93 -8.82 5.82
C ASP A 87 13.37 -8.67 7.24
N LEU A 88 12.08 -8.99 7.41
CA LEU A 88 11.40 -8.98 8.70
C LEU A 88 11.87 -10.10 9.65
N ALA A 89 12.56 -11.13 9.15
CA ALA A 89 13.07 -12.21 10.00
C ALA A 89 14.13 -11.70 10.99
N LYS A 90 14.77 -10.56 10.67
CA LYS A 90 15.64 -9.82 11.58
C LYS A 90 15.02 -8.46 11.89
N ALA A 91 14.00 -8.43 12.75
CA ALA A 91 13.33 -7.19 13.16
C ALA A 91 14.29 -6.08 13.65
N SER A 92 15.43 -6.44 14.25
CA SER A 92 16.50 -5.49 14.61
C SER A 92 17.16 -4.83 13.40
N VAL A 93 17.29 -5.54 12.28
CA VAL A 93 17.78 -5.03 10.99
C VAL A 93 16.73 -4.14 10.33
N ALA A 94 15.44 -4.48 10.41
CA ALA A 94 14.36 -3.62 9.90
C ALA A 94 14.28 -2.27 10.67
N VAL A 95 14.35 -2.30 12.00
CA VAL A 95 14.39 -1.09 12.84
C VAL A 95 15.66 -0.27 12.58
N ARG A 96 16.81 -0.93 12.40
CA ARG A 96 18.05 -0.27 12.00
C ARG A 96 17.94 0.35 10.60
N GLY A 97 17.28 -0.33 9.66
CA GLY A 97 16.98 0.14 8.30
C GLY A 97 16.17 1.43 8.32
N PHE A 98 15.13 1.50 9.16
CA PHE A 98 14.36 2.72 9.39
C PHE A 98 15.23 3.86 9.97
N LEU A 99 16.07 3.55 10.96
CA LEU A 99 17.04 4.51 11.54
C LEU A 99 18.10 4.98 10.53
N THR A 100 18.49 4.12 9.58
CA THR A 100 19.42 4.44 8.50
C THR A 100 18.74 5.04 7.27
N LEU A 101 17.43 5.30 7.34
CA LEU A 101 16.62 5.88 6.26
C LEU A 101 16.65 5.04 4.97
N ASP A 102 16.61 3.72 5.09
CA ASP A 102 16.44 2.83 3.94
C ASP A 102 15.10 3.12 3.23
N PRO A 103 15.10 3.43 1.91
CA PRO A 103 13.89 3.78 1.17
C PRO A 103 12.77 2.74 1.25
N ALA A 104 13.11 1.44 1.26
CA ALA A 104 12.13 0.37 1.35
C ALA A 104 11.49 0.29 2.75
N ALA A 105 12.29 0.45 3.81
CA ALA A 105 11.81 0.57 5.19
C ALA A 105 10.85 1.75 5.39
N ILE A 106 11.22 2.93 4.87
CA ILE A 106 10.40 4.14 4.96
C ILE A 106 9.09 3.95 4.19
N ALA A 107 9.14 3.50 2.94
CA ALA A 107 7.95 3.29 2.12
C ALA A 107 6.98 2.29 2.76
N SER A 108 7.49 1.21 3.35
CA SER A 108 6.66 0.21 4.03
C SER A 108 5.97 0.77 5.26
N PHE A 109 6.68 1.55 6.08
CA PHE A 109 6.08 2.25 7.21
C PHE A 109 5.00 3.24 6.76
N MET A 110 5.26 4.01 5.71
CA MET A 110 4.32 5.00 5.18
C MET A 110 3.05 4.35 4.59
N TYR A 111 3.17 3.25 3.83
CA TYR A 111 2.00 2.49 3.36
C TYR A 111 1.21 1.88 4.52
N PHE A 112 1.90 1.32 5.52
CA PHE A 112 1.24 0.80 6.72
C PHE A 112 0.48 1.89 7.48
N ALA A 113 1.10 3.07 7.68
CA ALA A 113 0.43 4.21 8.29
C ALA A 113 -0.78 4.68 7.47
N ALA A 114 -0.66 4.74 6.14
CA ALA A 114 -1.76 5.09 5.26
C ALA A 114 -2.92 4.07 5.34
N LEU A 115 -2.62 2.78 5.45
CA LEU A 115 -3.61 1.72 5.65
C LEU A 115 -4.35 1.88 6.98
N VAL A 116 -3.63 2.13 8.08
CA VAL A 116 -4.23 2.38 9.41
C VAL A 116 -5.11 3.63 9.38
N LEU A 117 -4.66 4.72 8.76
CA LEU A 117 -5.45 5.93 8.60
C LEU A 117 -6.72 5.67 7.78
N SER A 118 -6.62 4.93 6.67
CA SER A 118 -7.78 4.56 5.84
C SER A 118 -8.82 3.76 6.65
N LEU A 119 -8.38 2.81 7.46
CA LEU A 119 -9.26 2.02 8.33
C LEU A 119 -9.88 2.85 9.45
N SER A 120 -9.13 3.81 10.02
CA SER A 120 -9.64 4.69 11.07
C SER A 120 -10.83 5.55 10.62
N GLN A 121 -10.92 5.85 9.32
CA GLN A 121 -11.97 6.68 8.72
C GLN A 121 -13.17 5.88 8.20
N GLN A 122 -13.17 4.55 8.38
CA GLN A 122 -14.18 3.69 7.77
C GLN A 122 -15.61 4.02 8.21
N MET A 123 -15.81 4.29 9.50
CA MET A 123 -17.13 4.70 10.01
C MET A 123 -17.62 6.01 9.39
N THR A 124 -16.71 6.96 9.13
CA THR A 124 -17.05 8.24 8.50
C THR A 124 -17.44 8.05 7.05
N SER A 125 -16.68 7.24 6.30
CA SER A 125 -16.98 6.93 4.91
C SER A 125 -18.29 6.15 4.74
N ASP A 126 -18.59 5.21 5.64
CA ASP A 126 -19.88 4.50 5.65
C ASP A 126 -21.05 5.48 5.90
N ARG A 127 -20.85 6.45 6.80
CA ARG A 127 -21.83 7.51 7.07
C ARG A 127 -22.06 8.42 5.85
N ILE A 128 -21.03 8.66 5.04
CA ILE A 128 -21.13 9.43 3.77
C ILE A 128 -21.90 8.63 2.72
N ASN A 129 -21.65 7.32 2.59
CA ASN A 129 -22.37 6.45 1.66
C ASN A 129 -23.89 6.43 1.96
N LEU A 130 -24.24 6.41 3.25
CA LEU A 130 -25.61 6.48 3.74
C LEU A 130 -26.14 7.90 3.90
N TYR A 131 -25.56 8.88 3.19
CA TYR A 131 -25.98 10.27 3.31
C TYR A 131 -27.44 10.47 2.87
N THR A 132 -28.22 10.97 3.82
CA THR A 132 -29.60 11.43 3.69
C THR A 132 -29.67 12.87 4.19
N PRO A 133 -30.33 13.80 3.46
CA PRO A 133 -30.42 15.20 3.86
C PRO A 133 -30.95 15.37 5.30
N PRO A 134 -30.47 16.34 6.08
CA PRO A 134 -30.92 16.59 7.46
C PRO A 134 -32.43 16.90 7.60
N SER A 135 -33.10 17.24 6.49
CA SER A 135 -34.55 17.47 6.43
C SER A 135 -35.38 16.18 6.53
N GLU A 136 -34.77 15.01 6.43
CA GLU A 136 -35.46 13.72 6.50
C GLU A 136 -35.36 13.09 7.90
N ASN A 137 -36.46 12.52 8.37
CA ASN A 137 -36.63 12.01 9.76
C ASN A 137 -35.66 10.89 10.17
N SER A 138 -34.93 10.28 9.23
CA SER A 138 -33.96 9.19 9.48
C SER A 138 -32.51 9.60 9.20
N SER A 139 -32.22 10.90 9.08
CA SER A 139 -30.87 11.36 8.77
C SER A 139 -29.88 11.11 9.90
N LEU A 140 -28.75 10.49 9.55
CA LEU A 140 -27.57 10.40 10.41
C LEU A 140 -26.84 11.75 10.54
N TRP A 141 -27.24 12.78 9.80
CA TRP A 141 -26.55 14.06 9.72
C TRP A 141 -27.39 15.15 10.40
N THR A 142 -26.79 15.82 11.38
CA THR A 142 -27.41 16.99 12.02
C THR A 142 -26.94 18.27 11.31
N SER A 143 -27.85 19.24 11.17
CA SER A 143 -27.53 20.54 10.56
C SER A 143 -26.35 21.20 11.26
N GLY A 144 -25.31 21.54 10.50
CA GLY A 144 -24.06 22.13 11.00
C GLY A 144 -22.98 21.14 11.46
N ALA A 145 -23.29 19.85 11.63
CA ALA A 145 -22.27 18.84 11.93
C ALA A 145 -21.52 18.33 10.70
N GLU A 146 -22.07 18.55 9.49
CA GLU A 146 -21.48 18.12 8.22
C GLU A 146 -20.02 18.57 8.09
N GLU A 147 -19.76 19.86 8.30
CA GLU A 147 -18.43 20.46 8.19
C GLU A 147 -17.45 19.91 9.24
N GLN A 148 -17.90 19.79 10.49
CA GLN A 148 -17.08 19.29 11.60
C GLN A 148 -16.62 17.84 11.39
N ILE A 149 -17.42 17.03 10.72
CA ILE A 149 -17.10 15.62 10.43
C ILE A 149 -16.29 15.50 9.14
N LEU A 150 -16.64 16.26 8.11
CA LEU A 150 -16.01 16.15 6.79
C LEU A 150 -14.63 16.79 6.74
N GLN A 151 -14.40 17.91 7.42
CA GLN A 151 -13.10 18.57 7.38
C GLN A 151 -11.96 17.65 7.85
N PRO A 152 -12.05 16.96 9.01
CA PRO A 152 -11.04 15.96 9.41
C PRO A 152 -10.91 14.82 8.40
N TRP A 153 -12.02 14.32 7.86
CA TRP A 153 -12.02 13.23 6.88
C TRP A 153 -11.29 13.61 5.58
N ILE A 154 -11.50 14.82 5.06
CA ILE A 154 -10.80 15.36 3.88
C ILE A 154 -9.30 15.48 4.17
N VAL A 155 -8.94 16.01 5.34
CA VAL A 155 -7.53 16.15 5.74
C VAL A 155 -6.85 14.79 5.83
N VAL A 156 -7.50 13.78 6.41
CA VAL A 156 -6.93 12.43 6.48
C VAL A 156 -6.76 11.82 5.08
N ASN A 157 -7.72 12.00 4.17
CA ASN A 157 -7.57 11.55 2.77
C ASN A 157 -6.41 12.26 2.05
N LEU A 158 -6.18 13.56 2.33
CA LEU A 158 -5.01 14.29 1.84
C LEU A 158 -3.71 13.71 2.39
N VAL A 159 -3.65 13.45 3.70
CA VAL A 159 -2.47 12.83 4.33
C VAL A 159 -2.20 11.46 3.72
N ILE A 160 -3.21 10.64 3.51
CA ILE A 160 -3.09 9.33 2.84
C ILE A 160 -2.50 9.52 1.43
N ALA A 161 -3.01 10.47 0.64
CA ALA A 161 -2.51 10.72 -0.71
C ALA A 161 -1.02 11.15 -0.71
N LEU A 162 -0.61 11.98 0.25
CA LEU A 162 0.79 12.38 0.42
C LEU A 162 1.68 11.20 0.83
N LEU A 163 1.25 10.40 1.83
CA LEU A 163 2.00 9.23 2.29
C LEU A 163 2.19 8.23 1.16
N VAL A 164 1.12 7.90 0.43
CA VAL A 164 1.16 7.00 -0.73
C VAL A 164 2.06 7.55 -1.83
N GLY A 165 1.91 8.83 -2.19
CA GLY A 165 2.70 9.46 -3.25
C GLY A 165 4.20 9.47 -2.94
N ILE A 166 4.58 9.81 -1.71
CA ILE A 166 5.97 9.79 -1.26
C ILE A 166 6.51 8.35 -1.24
N SER A 167 5.72 7.39 -0.75
CA SER A 167 6.11 5.96 -0.75
C SER A 167 6.38 5.45 -2.17
N TRP A 168 5.50 5.81 -3.11
CA TRP A 168 5.68 5.47 -4.51
C TRP A 168 6.93 6.10 -5.11
N LEU A 169 7.25 7.35 -4.77
CA LEU A 169 8.51 8.00 -5.19
C LEU A 169 9.72 7.22 -4.68
N PHE A 170 9.78 6.90 -3.38
CA PHE A 170 10.90 6.13 -2.81
C PHE A 170 11.09 4.77 -3.51
N LEU A 171 9.99 4.03 -3.75
CA LEU A 171 10.06 2.74 -4.42
C LEU A 171 10.38 2.85 -5.92
N SER A 172 10.03 3.97 -6.55
CA SER A 172 10.28 4.21 -7.99
C SER A 172 11.72 4.64 -8.27
N TYR A 173 12.41 5.27 -7.32
CA TYR A 173 13.83 5.62 -7.45
C TYR A 173 14.78 4.43 -7.30
N GLN A 174 14.36 3.37 -6.59
CA GLN A 174 15.13 2.14 -6.43
C GLN A 174 14.28 0.90 -6.77
N PRO A 175 13.93 0.69 -8.05
CA PRO A 175 13.15 -0.47 -8.46
C PRO A 175 13.94 -1.79 -8.37
N GLN A 176 15.26 -1.74 -8.15
CA GLN A 176 16.19 -2.87 -8.24
C GLN A 176 16.79 -3.36 -6.91
N LEU A 177 16.56 -2.69 -5.78
CA LEU A 177 17.14 -3.08 -4.49
C LEU A 177 16.27 -4.16 -3.83
N ASP A 178 16.46 -5.42 -4.24
CA ASP A 178 15.81 -6.59 -3.64
C ASP A 178 16.80 -7.39 -2.80
N HIS A 179 16.88 -7.06 -1.50
CA HIS A 179 17.63 -7.88 -0.53
C HIS A 179 17.06 -9.31 -0.43
N SER A 180 15.78 -9.54 -0.75
CA SER A 180 15.13 -10.85 -0.65
C SER A 180 15.57 -11.83 -1.76
N GLU A 181 15.68 -11.36 -3.01
CA GLU A 181 16.20 -12.17 -4.12
C GLU A 181 17.69 -12.48 -3.90
N GLU A 182 18.49 -11.50 -3.44
CA GLU A 182 19.89 -11.72 -3.06
C GLU A 182 20.06 -12.69 -1.88
N LEU A 183 19.19 -12.66 -0.86
CA LEU A 183 19.23 -13.60 0.26
C LEU A 183 18.87 -15.03 -0.18
N MET A 184 17.92 -15.20 -1.09
CA MET A 184 17.60 -16.52 -1.66
C MET A 184 18.71 -17.05 -2.58
N PHE A 185 19.37 -16.19 -3.36
CA PHE A 185 20.55 -16.56 -4.14
C PHE A 185 21.78 -16.85 -3.26
N ASN A 186 21.98 -16.11 -2.16
CA ASN A 186 23.08 -16.38 -1.23
C ASN A 186 22.88 -17.70 -0.47
N ALA A 187 21.63 -18.06 -0.15
CA ALA A 187 21.33 -19.39 0.39
C ALA A 187 21.70 -20.52 -0.60
N GLU A 188 21.55 -20.29 -1.92
CA GLU A 188 21.97 -21.22 -2.98
C GLU A 188 23.50 -21.42 -3.01
N VAL A 189 24.28 -20.37 -2.70
CA VAL A 189 25.75 -20.44 -2.62
C VAL A 189 26.23 -21.17 -1.35
N GLU A 190 25.51 -21.04 -0.23
CA GLU A 190 25.82 -21.79 0.99
C GLU A 190 25.42 -23.27 0.91
N GLU A 191 24.34 -23.60 0.18
CA GLU A 191 23.86 -24.99 0.04
C GLU A 191 24.68 -25.82 -0.96
N PHE A 192 25.37 -25.16 -1.91
CA PHE A 192 26.33 -25.77 -2.84
C PHE A 192 27.73 -25.16 -2.70
N PRO A 193 28.56 -25.63 -1.75
CA PRO A 193 29.96 -25.20 -1.70
C PRO A 193 30.67 -25.57 -3.02
N PRO A 194 31.58 -24.72 -3.53
CA PRO A 194 32.32 -25.01 -4.75
C PRO A 194 33.08 -26.34 -4.60
N PRO A 195 33.11 -27.20 -5.63
CA PRO A 195 33.67 -28.55 -5.58
C PRO A 195 35.18 -28.62 -5.28
N ASP A 196 35.86 -27.47 -5.15
CA ASP A 196 37.32 -27.40 -5.06
C ASP A 196 37.89 -27.55 -3.63
N LYS A 197 37.07 -27.95 -2.65
CA LYS A 197 37.55 -28.15 -1.26
C LYS A 197 37.49 -29.58 -0.71
N GLU A 198 37.00 -30.56 -1.47
CA GLU A 198 37.04 -31.98 -1.05
C GLU A 198 38.24 -32.77 -1.60
N ALA A 199 39.03 -32.20 -2.52
CA ALA A 199 40.17 -32.88 -3.12
C ALA A 199 41.53 -32.51 -2.51
N LYS A 200 41.64 -32.32 -1.19
CA LYS A 200 42.95 -32.16 -0.51
C LYS A 200 43.00 -32.63 0.96
N VAL A 201 42.44 -33.80 1.27
CA VAL A 201 42.83 -34.64 2.42
C VAL A 201 42.50 -36.07 1.98
N SER A 202 43.40 -36.96 1.59
CA SER A 202 44.57 -37.49 2.29
C SER A 202 45.52 -38.17 1.29
N SER A 203 46.82 -37.88 1.38
CA SER A 203 47.89 -38.79 0.97
C SER A 203 48.62 -39.28 2.21
#